data_AF-A0A7W6SLR9-F1
#
_entry.id   AF-A0A7W6SLR9-F1
#
_cell.length_a   1.000
_cell.length_b   1.000
_cell.length_c   1.000
_cell.angle_alpha   90.00
_cell.angle_beta   90.00
_cell.angle_gamma   90.00
#
_symmetry.space_group_name_H-M   'P 1'
#
loop_
_entity.id
_entity.type
_entity.pdbx_description
1 polymer ?
#
loop_
_entity_poly.entity_id
_entity_poly.type
_entity_poly.pdbx_seq_one_letter_code
_entity_poly.pdbx_strand_id
1 'polypeptide(L)' 'MAREIARSWEGHTSRRHRKKIKMLFAHLKRILKLDRLRLRGPNSARDGFTLAATIQNLRKMAKLIPMPALTPA' A
#
# COMPACT_ATOMS: atom_id res chain seq x y z
N MET A 1 24.76 18.36 9.81
CA MET A 1 24.16 17.68 8.62
C MET A 1 22.75 17.10 8.82
N ALA A 2 22.53 15.92 9.44
CA ALA A 2 21.19 15.29 9.47
C ALA A 2 20.11 16.12 10.20
N ARG A 3 20.49 16.78 11.31
CA ARG A 3 19.61 17.71 12.05
C ARG A 3 19.33 18.99 11.27
N GLU A 4 20.27 19.47 10.44
CA GLU A 4 20.06 20.63 9.57
C GLU A 4 19.10 20.30 8.43
N ILE A 5 19.28 19.16 7.76
CA ILE A 5 18.31 18.66 6.76
C ILE A 5 16.92 18.54 7.38
N ALA A 6 16.84 18.06 8.63
CA ALA A 6 15.57 17.99 9.33
C ALA A 6 14.93 19.36 9.63
N ARG A 7 15.70 20.45 9.73
CA ARG A 7 15.19 21.82 9.91
C ARG A 7 14.99 22.58 8.59
N SER A 8 15.56 22.07 7.49
CA SER A 8 15.42 22.66 6.16
C SER A 8 14.00 22.54 5.60
N TRP A 9 13.63 23.49 4.74
CA TRP A 9 12.35 23.46 4.00
C TRP A 9 12.16 22.17 3.21
N GLU A 10 13.23 21.68 2.55
CA GLU A 10 13.23 20.42 1.80
C GLU A 10 12.91 19.21 2.71
N GLY A 11 13.49 19.18 3.92
CA GLY A 11 13.20 18.17 4.93
C GLY A 11 11.74 18.21 5.39
N HIS A 12 11.16 19.40 5.57
CA HIS A 12 9.74 19.56 5.88
C HIS A 12 8.86 19.02 4.74
N THR A 13 9.16 19.39 3.50
CA THR A 13 8.46 18.94 2.29
C THR A 13 8.54 17.41 2.15
N SER A 14 9.74 16.82 2.29
CA SER A 14 9.95 15.37 2.25
C SER A 14 9.13 14.61 3.30
N ARG A 15 9.06 15.12 4.54
CA ARG A 15 8.24 14.51 5.60
C ARG A 15 6.75 14.57 5.28
N ARG A 16 6.26 15.68 4.74
CA ARG A 16 4.85 15.82 4.35
C ARG A 16 4.47 14.81 3.27
N HIS A 17 5.30 14.66 2.23
CA HIS A 17 5.12 13.64 1.20
C HIS A 17 5.14 12.23 1.77
N ARG A 18 6.11 11.92 2.64
CA ARG A 18 6.20 10.61 3.30
C ARG A 18 4.97 10.30 4.15
N LYS A 19 4.40 11.29 4.85
CA LYS A 19 3.15 11.13 5.61
C LYS A 19 1.98 10.78 4.70
N LYS A 20 1.82 11.49 3.57
CA LYS A 20 0.78 11.18 2.57
C LYS A 20 0.88 9.73 2.08
N ILE A 21 2.07 9.31 1.66
CA ILE A 21 2.32 7.94 1.17
C ILE A 21 2.05 6.91 2.28
N LYS A 22 2.52 7.14 3.50
CA LYS A 22 2.27 6.24 4.64
C LYS A 22 0.78 6.08 4.94
N MET A 23 0.01 7.17 4.88
CA MET A 23 -1.43 7.12 5.11
C MET A 23 -2.16 6.38 4.00
N LEU A 24 -1.86 6.68 2.72
CA LEU A 24 -2.42 5.95 1.58
C LEU A 24 -2.14 4.44 1.70
N PHE A 25 -0.92 4.07 2.09
CA PHE A 25 -0.57 2.69 2.29
C PHE A 25 -1.30 2.03 3.46
N ALA A 26 -1.47 2.75 4.58
CA ALA A 26 -2.26 2.24 5.70
C ALA A 26 -3.72 1.96 5.30
N HIS A 27 -4.34 2.86 4.53
CA HIS A 27 -5.67 2.65 3.97
C HIS A 27 -5.71 1.46 3.01
N LEU A 28 -4.73 1.35 2.12
CA LEU A 28 -4.59 0.24 1.17
C LEU A 28 -4.52 -1.10 1.89
N LYS A 29 -3.67 -1.22 2.92
CA LYS A 29 -3.58 -2.42 3.75
C LYS A 29 -4.91 -2.80 4.38
N ARG A 30 -5.67 -1.84 4.90
CA ARG A 30 -6.99 -2.09 5.49
C ARG A 30 -8.00 -2.63 4.47
N ILE A 31 -8.05 -2.03 3.27
CA ILE A 31 -8.97 -2.47 2.21
C ILE A 31 -8.61 -3.88 1.72
N LEU A 32 -7.31 -4.16 1.60
CA LEU A 32 -6.80 -5.42 1.08
C LEU A 32 -6.53 -6.49 2.15
N LYS A 33 -6.72 -6.16 3.44
CA LYS A 33 -6.37 -7.01 4.58
C LYS A 33 -4.90 -7.48 4.57
N LEU A 34 -3.98 -6.57 4.22
CA LEU A 34 -2.53 -6.84 4.13
C LEU A 34 -1.78 -6.39 5.39
N ASP A 35 -2.29 -6.73 6.57
CA ASP A 35 -1.83 -6.14 7.85
C ASP A 35 -0.35 -6.38 8.16
N ARG A 36 0.24 -7.45 7.61
CA ARG A 36 1.65 -7.80 7.77
C ARG A 36 2.62 -6.94 6.93
N LEU A 37 2.13 -6.22 5.93
CA LEU A 37 2.97 -5.46 5.01
C LEU A 37 3.49 -4.16 5.64
N ARG A 38 4.80 -3.91 5.61
CA ARG A 38 5.43 -2.74 6.24
C ARG A 38 6.28 -1.99 5.22
N LEU A 39 6.22 -0.65 5.23
CA LEU A 39 7.12 0.19 4.43
C LEU A 39 8.40 0.45 5.23
N ARG A 40 9.45 -0.35 5.01
CA ARG A 40 10.76 -0.16 5.68
C ARG A 40 11.83 0.23 4.66
N GLY A 41 11.86 1.52 4.33
CA GLY A 41 12.80 2.06 3.34
C GLY A 41 12.33 1.87 1.88
N PRO A 42 13.08 2.41 0.91
CA PRO A 42 12.66 2.49 -0.49
C PRO A 42 12.48 1.13 -1.16
N ASN A 43 13.36 0.15 -0.89
CA ASN A 43 13.25 -1.19 -1.47
C ASN A 43 11.99 -1.93 -0.98
N SER A 44 11.79 -1.97 0.34
CA SER A 44 10.58 -2.54 0.94
C SER A 44 9.30 -1.82 0.50
N ALA A 45 9.38 -0.52 0.22
CA ALA A 45 8.25 0.22 -0.32
C ALA A 45 7.89 -0.25 -1.73
N ARG A 46 8.88 -0.42 -2.61
CA ARG A 46 8.69 -0.92 -3.97
C ARG A 46 7.95 -2.25 -3.98
N ASP A 47 8.44 -3.22 -3.22
CA ASP A 47 7.86 -4.56 -3.20
C ASP A 47 6.43 -4.57 -2.63
N GLY A 48 6.19 -3.75 -1.60
CA GLY A 48 4.86 -3.64 -1.00
C GLY A 48 3.81 -3.04 -1.92
N PHE A 49 4.17 -2.04 -2.74
CA PHE A 49 3.25 -1.48 -3.73
C PHE A 49 2.96 -2.46 -4.85
N THR A 50 3.98 -3.18 -5.35
CA THR A 50 3.78 -4.23 -6.36
C THR A 50 2.84 -5.31 -5.84
N LEU A 51 3.06 -5.81 -4.62
CA LEU A 51 2.20 -6.83 -4.02
C LEU A 51 0.76 -6.34 -3.86
N ALA A 52 0.57 -5.11 -3.37
CA ALA A 52 -0.76 -4.56 -3.21
C ALA A 52 -1.51 -4.38 -4.54
N ALA A 53 -0.80 -3.94 -5.60
CA ALA A 53 -1.36 -3.83 -6.94
C ALA A 53 -1.74 -5.22 -7.51
N THR A 54 -0.89 -6.23 -7.34
CA THR A 54 -1.19 -7.61 -7.73
C THR A 54 -2.46 -8.11 -7.04
N ILE A 55 -2.57 -7.91 -5.72
CA ILE A 55 -3.74 -8.37 -4.96
C ILE A 55 -5.02 -7.61 -5.38
N GLN A 56 -4.93 -6.32 -5.68
CA GLN A 56 -6.06 -5.58 -6.25
C GLN A 56 -6.49 -6.15 -7.60
N ASN A 57 -5.54 -6.44 -8.49
CA ASN A 57 -5.82 -7.01 -9.80
C ASN A 57 -6.49 -8.39 -9.66
N LEU A 58 -5.96 -9.26 -8.79
CA LEU A 58 -6.55 -10.57 -8.52
C LEU A 58 -7.99 -10.46 -7.99
N ARG A 59 -8.25 -9.54 -7.05
CA ARG A 59 -9.62 -9.30 -6.55
C ARG A 59 -10.57 -8.78 -7.62
N LYS A 60 -10.07 -7.96 -8.55
CA LYS A 60 -10.87 -7.49 -9.69
C LYS A 60 -11.22 -8.64 -10.63
N MET A 61 -10.26 -9.50 -10.95
CA MET A 61 -10.51 -10.68 -11.79
C MET A 61 -11.48 -11.66 -11.12
N ALA A 62 -11.34 -11.91 -9.82
CA ALA A 62 -12.25 -12.80 -9.10
C ALA A 62 -13.72 -12.34 -9.14
N LYS A 63 -13.97 -11.03 -9.22
CA LYS A 63 -15.33 -10.48 -9.39
C LYS A 63 -15.93 -10.70 -10.77
N LEU A 64 -15.11 -10.97 -11.79
CA LEU A 64 -15.55 -11.24 -13.16
C LEU A 64 -15.91 -12.72 -13.37
N ILE A 65 -15.49 -13.59 -12.46
CA ILE A 65 -15.82 -15.02 -12.52
C ILE A 65 -17.27 -15.18 -12.00
N PRO A 66 -18.20 -15.71 -12.82
CA PRO A 66 -19.55 -16.01 -12.35
C PRO A 66 -19.49 -17.03 -11.22
N MET A 67 -20.21 -16.78 -10.12
CA MET A 67 -20.34 -17.74 -9.04
C MET A 67 -21.07 -18.97 -9.60
N PRO A 68 -20.51 -20.19 -9.52
CA PRO A 68 -21.25 -21.39 -9.91
C PRO A 68 -22.52 -21.46 -9.05
N ALA A 69 -23.66 -21.66 -9.71
CA ALA A 69 -24.93 -21.82 -9.01
C ALA A 69 -24.78 -22.98 -8.01
N LEU A 70 -25.05 -22.71 -6.74
CA LEU A 70 -25.15 -23.76 -5.73
C LEU A 70 -26.31 -24.66 -6.15
N THR A 71 -26.01 -25.83 -6.70
CA THR A 71 -27.01 -26.87 -6.92
C THR A 71 -27.42 -27.38 -5.55
N PRO A 72 -28.69 -27.18 -5.11
CA PRO A 72 -29.16 -27.80 -3.89
C PRO A 72 -29.08 -29.33 -4.03
N ALA A 73 -28.73 -29.98 -2.91
CA ALA A 73 -28.63 -31.44 -2.81
C ALA A 73 -30.00 -32.11 -2.99
#